data_AF-A0A916LUD8-F1
#
_entry.id   AF-A0A916LUD8-F1
#
_cell.length_a   1.000
_cell.length_b   1.000
_cell.length_c   1.000
_cell.angle_alpha   90.00
_cell.angle_beta   90.00
_cell.angle_gamma   90.00
#
_symmetry.space_group_name_H-M   'P 1'
#
loop_
_entity.id
_entity.type
_entity.pdbx_description
1 polymer ?
#
loop_
_entity_poly.entity_id
_entity_poly.type
_entity_poly.pdbx_seq_one_letter_code
_entity_poly.pdbx_strand_id
1 'polypeptide(L)' 'MAKAKSVYSCTECGATSPKWQGQCPGCGQWNTLVETVAESAASSGNRYAALAGAGRIQNLAEIRPRDEPRQPTGIEE' A
#
# COMPACT_ATOMS: atom_id res chain seq x y z
N MET A 1 -3.93 -7.05 -5.85
CA MET A 1 -4.26 -5.79 -6.55
C MET A 1 -3.83 -4.64 -5.66
N ALA A 2 -2.98 -3.72 -6.13
CA ALA A 2 -2.61 -2.55 -5.36
C ALA A 2 -3.88 -1.72 -5.10
N LYS A 3 -4.17 -1.43 -3.83
CA LYS A 3 -5.35 -0.62 -3.47
C LYS A 3 -5.15 0.77 -4.07
N ALA A 4 -6.10 1.21 -4.90
CA ALA A 4 -6.05 2.53 -5.50
C ALA A 4 -6.01 3.59 -4.39
N LYS A 5 -5.05 4.50 -4.48
CA LYS A 5 -4.89 5.56 -3.47
C LYS A 5 -5.87 6.67 -3.82
N SER A 6 -6.72 7.09 -2.87
CA SER A 6 -7.60 8.24 -3.10
C SER A 6 -6.82 9.55 -2.93
N VAL A 7 -7.22 10.56 -3.71
CA VAL A 7 -6.69 11.93 -3.69
C VAL A 7 -7.86 12.90 -3.84
N TYR A 8 -7.76 14.07 -3.21
CA TYR A 8 -8.82 15.08 -3.24
C TYR A 8 -8.49 16.17 -4.26
N SER A 9 -9.32 16.32 -5.29
CA SER A 9 -9.15 17.31 -6.35
C SER A 9 -10.09 18.50 -6.14
N CYS A 10 -9.60 19.72 -6.35
CA CYS A 10 -10.39 20.94 -6.25
C CYS A 10 -11.15 21.20 -7.55
N THR A 11 -12.47 21.37 -7.46
CA THR A 11 -13.33 21.67 -8.63
C THR A 11 -13.10 23.05 -9.23
N GLU A 12 -12.59 24.00 -8.45
CA GLU A 12 -12.41 25.40 -8.89
C GLU A 12 -11.05 25.67 -9.53
N CYS A 13 -9.98 25.07 -8.99
CA CYS A 13 -8.61 25.37 -9.43
C CYS A 13 -7.79 24.15 -9.85
N GLY A 14 -8.34 22.93 -9.74
CA GLY A 14 -7.65 21.69 -10.10
C GLY A 14 -6.53 21.27 -9.14
N ALA A 15 -6.30 21.98 -8.04
CA ALA A 15 -5.30 21.60 -7.05
C ALA A 15 -5.67 20.25 -6.38
N THR A 16 -4.68 19.39 -6.18
CA THR A 16 -4.86 18.08 -5.53
C THR A 16 -4.25 18.03 -4.13
N SER A 17 -4.93 17.40 -3.18
CA SER A 17 -4.46 17.17 -1.81
C SER A 17 -4.57 15.69 -1.44
N PRO A 18 -3.59 15.12 -0.73
CA PRO A 18 -3.64 13.72 -0.27
C PRO A 18 -4.63 13.50 0.89
N LYS A 19 -5.18 14.57 1.48
CA LYS A 19 -6.12 14.51 2.61
C LYS A 19 -7.23 15.55 2.48
N TRP A 20 -8.43 15.21 2.98
CA TRP A 20 -9.52 16.18 3.12
C TRP A 20 -9.20 17.18 4.22
N GLN A 21 -9.48 18.46 3.99
CA GLN A 21 -9.26 19.52 4.97
C GLN A 21 -10.28 20.67 4.85
N GLY A 22 -11.37 20.48 4.09
CA GLY A 22 -12.42 21.49 3.89
C GLY A 22 -12.01 22.66 2.96
N GLN A 23 -10.87 23.29 3.23
CA GLN A 23 -10.34 24.42 2.46
C GLN A 23 -9.27 23.97 1.44
N CYS A 24 -9.42 24.40 0.18
CA CYS A 24 -8.46 24.14 -0.87
C CYS A 24 -7.14 24.91 -0.62
N PRO A 25 -5.96 24.25 -0.61
CA PRO A 25 -4.67 24.93 -0.43
C PRO A 25 -4.21 25.73 -1.67
N GLY A 26 -4.81 25.50 -2.84
CA GLY A 26 -4.47 26.20 -4.07
C GLY A 26 -5.21 27.52 -4.25
N CYS A 27 -6.54 27.54 -4.05
CA CYS A 27 -7.37 28.73 -4.26
C CYS A 27 -8.03 29.28 -2.98
N GLY A 28 -7.87 28.63 -1.82
CA GLY A 28 -8.45 29.09 -0.56
C GLY A 28 -9.96 28.92 -0.41
N GLN A 29 -10.65 28.37 -1.43
CA GLN A 29 -12.09 28.13 -1.39
C GLN A 29 -12.45 26.95 -0.48
N TRP A 30 -13.64 27.02 0.12
CA TRP A 30 -14.16 26.00 1.03
C TRP A 30 -15.12 25.07 0.30
N ASN A 31 -15.14 23.78 0.69
CA ASN A 31 -16.04 22.75 0.15
C ASN A 31 -15.90 22.48 -1.35
N THR A 32 -14.73 22.77 -1.92
CA THR A 32 -14.44 22.53 -3.35
C THR A 32 -13.58 21.30 -3.61
N LEU A 33 -13.08 20.65 -2.54
CA LEU A 33 -12.34 19.39 -2.67
C LEU A 33 -13.33 18.25 -2.93
N VAL A 34 -12.99 17.32 -3.82
CA VAL A 34 -13.79 16.13 -4.16
C VAL A 34 -12.86 14.92 -4.22
N GLU A 35 -13.27 13.78 -3.64
CA GLU A 35 -12.46 12.56 -3.68
C GLU A 35 -12.40 12.00 -5.11
N THR A 36 -11.18 11.69 -5.55
CA THR A 36 -10.87 11.13 -6.86
C THR A 36 -9.86 10.00 -6.71
N VAL A 37 -9.79 9.12 -7.70
CA VAL A 37 -8.80 8.05 -7.73
C VAL A 37 -7.49 8.63 -8.25
N ALA A 38 -6.39 8.49 -7.48
CA ALA A 38 -5.09 8.92 -7.96
C ALA A 38 -4.70 8.08 -9.18
N GLU A 39 -4.25 8.76 -10.24
CA GLU A 39 -3.66 8.08 -11.37
C GLU A 39 -2.46 7.27 -10.87
N SER A 40 -2.41 5.99 -11.26
CA SER A 40 -1.34 5.11 -10.82
C SER A 40 -0.05 5.59 -11.48
N ALA A 41 0.79 6.29 -10.73
CA ALA A 41 2.17 6.52 -11.15
C ALA A 41 2.76 5.14 -11.51
N ALA A 42 3.30 5.02 -12.72
CA ALA A 42 3.94 3.80 -13.20
C ALA A 42 4.79 3.24 -12.05
N SER A 43 4.49 2.01 -11.62
CA SER A 43 4.98 1.50 -10.35
C SER A 43 6.50 1.61 -10.31
N SER A 44 7.01 2.61 -9.58
CA SER A 44 8.38 2.58 -9.12
C SER A 44 8.48 1.27 -8.33
N GLY A 45 9.21 0.31 -8.89
CA GLY A 45 9.24 -1.06 -8.40
C GLY A 45 9.48 -1.08 -6.89
N ASN A 46 8.93 -2.09 -6.21
CA ASN A 46 9.12 -2.24 -4.78
C ASN A 46 10.61 -2.10 -4.45
N ARG A 47 11.00 -1.07 -3.70
CA ARG A 47 12.40 -0.79 -3.31
C ARG A 47 13.05 -1.94 -2.53
N TYR A 48 12.25 -2.89 -2.07
CA TYR A 48 12.69 -4.12 -1.41
C TYR A 48 12.62 -5.36 -2.33
N ALA A 49 12.39 -5.20 -3.64
CA ALA A 49 12.32 -6.31 -4.59
C ALA A 49 13.61 -7.13 -4.61
N ALA A 50 14.77 -6.49 -4.44
CA ALA A 50 16.05 -7.20 -4.35
C ALA A 50 16.22 -8.06 -3.08
N LEU A 51 15.46 -7.75 -2.02
CA LEU A 51 15.45 -8.48 -0.75
C LEU A 51 14.37 -9.57 -0.71
N ALA A 52 13.36 -9.46 -1.58
CA ALA A 52 12.43 -10.53 -1.80
C ALA A 52 13.18 -11.64 -2.53
N GLY A 53 13.62 -12.66 -1.80
CA GLY A 53 14.14 -13.89 -2.41
C GLY A 53 13.14 -14.46 -3.44
N ALA A 54 13.58 -15.42 -4.25
CA ALA A 54 12.79 -16.00 -5.35
C ALA A 54 11.50 -16.76 -4.94
N GLY A 55 11.03 -16.58 -3.70
CA GLY A 55 9.78 -17.11 -3.20
C GLY A 55 8.60 -16.45 -3.88
N ARG A 56 7.92 -17.20 -4.75
CA ARG A 56 6.58 -16.86 -5.24
C ARG A 56 5.58 -16.88 -4.08
N ILE A 57 4.62 -15.94 -4.10
CA ILE A 57 3.46 -15.97 -3.21
C ILE A 57 2.71 -17.28 -3.45
N GLN A 58 2.40 -18.01 -2.38
CA GLN A 58 1.66 -19.28 -2.44
C GLN A 58 0.53 -19.25 -1.43
N ASN A 59 -0.56 -19.95 -1.73
CA ASN A 59 -1.65 -20.11 -0.78
C ASN A 59 -1.20 -21.03 0.35
N LEU A 60 -1.52 -20.67 1.60
CA LEU A 60 -1.17 -21.50 2.76
C LEU A 60 -1.72 -22.92 2.65
N ALA A 61 -2.92 -23.10 2.07
CA ALA A 61 -3.54 -24.41 1.87
C ALA A 61 -2.77 -25.31 0.87
N GLU A 62 -1.92 -24.73 0.01
CA GLU A 62 -1.10 -25.49 -0.94
C GLU A 62 0.22 -25.97 -0.29
N ILE A 63 0.58 -25.46 0.88
CA ILE A 63 1.82 -25.82 1.59
C ILE A 63 1.59 -27.15 2.31
N ARG A 64 2.23 -28.21 1.83
CA ARG A 64 2.18 -29.52 2.48
C ARG A 64 3.04 -29.51 3.74
N PRO A 65 2.50 -29.91 4.91
CA PRO A 65 3.32 -30.11 6.08
C PRO A 65 4.27 -31.28 5.83
N ARG A 66 5.51 -31.13 6.28
CA ARG A 66 6.50 -32.20 6.34
C ARG A 66 6.77 -32.50 7.81
N ASP A 67 6.89 -33.78 8.13
CA ASP A 67 7.35 -34.19 9.44
C ASP A 67 8.86 -33.89 9.51
N GLU A 68 9.27 -33.09 10.48
CA GLU A 68 10.66 -32.68 10.69
C GLU A 68 11.00 -32.98 12.15
N PRO A 69 12.17 -33.61 12.42
CA PRO A 69 12.54 -33.94 13.78
C PRO A 69 12.62 -32.69 14.65
N ARG A 70 12.21 -32.84 15.92
CA ARG A 70 12.34 -31.77 16.90
C ARG A 70 13.82 -31.42 17.09
N GLN A 71 14.15 -30.14 16.97
CA GLN A 71 15.49 -29.64 17.30
C GLN A 71 15.53 -29.23 18.78
N PRO A 72 16.46 -29.80 19.58
CA PRO A 72 16.61 -29.40 20.98
C PRO A 72 17.12 -27.96 21.06
N THR A 73 16.51 -27.15 21.92
CA THR A 73 16.87 -25.73 22.12
C THR A 73 18.05 -25.55 23.08
N GLY A 74 18.38 -26.59 23.85
CA GLY A 74 19.45 -26.54 24.85
C GLY A 74 19.13 -25.69 26.09
N ILE A 75 17.86 -25.30 26.27
CA ILE A 75 17.39 -24.53 27.43
C ILE A 75 16.68 -25.49 28.38
N GLU A 76 17.19 -25.61 29.61
CA GLU A 76 16.55 -26.38 30.69
C GLU A 76 15.28 -25.67 31.16
N GLU A 77 14.26 -26.44 31.58
CA GLU A 77 13.00 -25.91 32.10
C GLU A 77 13.15 -25.17 33.44
#